data_AF-A0A2U2PC10-F1
#
_entry.id   AF-A0A2U2PC10-F1
#
_cell.length_a   1.000
_cell.length_b   1.000
_cell.length_c   1.000
_cell.angle_alpha   90.00
_cell.angle_beta   90.00
_cell.angle_gamma   90.00
#
_symmetry.space_group_name_H-M   'P 1'
#
loop_
_entity.id
_entity.type
_entity.pdbx_description
1 polymer ?
#
loop_
_entity_poly.entity_id
_entity_poly.type
_entity_poly.pdbx_seq_one_letter_code
_entity_poly.pdbx_strand_id
1 'polypeptide(L)' 'MSFYYVNNNRQYDGAYEVHKEGCCFMPMSRTFLGYFDNVEDAVKEARRYHGHCRTCIYCSTEYHQALYTFHRHSKRS' A
#
# COMPACT_ATOMS: atom_id res chain seq x y z
N MET A 1 5.45 -10.90 4.71
CA MET A 1 5.16 -10.88 3.26
C MET A 1 3.70 -10.56 2.93
N SER A 2 3.43 -9.87 1.83
CA SER A 2 2.10 -9.61 1.26
C SER A 2 2.17 -9.27 -0.23
N PHE A 3 1.04 -9.33 -0.94
CA PHE A 3 0.95 -8.88 -2.33
C PHE A 3 0.88 -7.36 -2.41
N TYR A 4 1.61 -6.77 -3.36
CA TYR A 4 1.68 -5.33 -3.55
C TYR A 4 1.29 -4.91 -4.96
N TYR A 5 0.71 -3.72 -5.05
CA TYR A 5 0.18 -3.15 -6.28
C TYR A 5 0.54 -1.67 -6.35
N VAL A 6 0.84 -1.16 -7.55
CA VAL A 6 0.94 0.29 -7.79
C VAL A 6 -0.36 0.80 -8.39
N ASN A 7 -0.84 1.95 -7.92
CA ASN A 7 -1.91 2.68 -8.57
C ASN A 7 -1.42 3.15 -9.95
N ASN A 8 -2.17 2.91 -11.02
CA ASN A 8 -1.79 3.39 -12.36
C ASN A 8 -2.16 4.86 -12.59
N ASN A 9 -2.88 5.47 -11.65
CA ASN A 9 -3.22 6.88 -11.69
C ASN A 9 -2.29 7.67 -10.76
N ARG A 10 -1.71 8.76 -11.27
CA ARG A 10 -0.94 9.70 -10.47
C ARG A 10 -1.83 10.41 -9.46
N GLN A 11 -1.29 10.65 -8.28
CA GLN A 11 -1.83 11.56 -7.29
C GLN A 11 -1.65 13.02 -7.73
N TYR A 12 -2.26 13.95 -6.98
CA TYR A 12 -2.23 15.38 -7.29
C TYR A 12 -0.81 15.96 -7.29
N ASP A 13 0.11 15.39 -6.50
CA ASP A 13 1.52 15.75 -6.42
C ASP A 13 2.37 15.09 -7.52
N GLY A 14 1.76 14.30 -8.40
CA GLY A 14 2.42 13.56 -9.46
C GLY A 14 2.97 12.20 -9.06
N ALA A 15 2.84 11.78 -7.80
CA ALA A 15 3.32 10.49 -7.33
C ALA A 15 2.39 9.33 -7.70
N TYR A 16 2.96 8.16 -7.92
CA TYR A 16 2.21 6.90 -7.95
C TYR A 16 2.29 6.23 -6.58
N GLU A 17 1.15 5.76 -6.07
CA GLU A 17 1.08 5.12 -4.76
C GLU A 17 1.16 3.60 -4.85
N VAL A 18 1.96 3.01 -3.98
CA VAL A 18 2.06 1.58 -3.77
C VAL A 18 1.19 1.18 -2.60
N HIS A 19 0.35 0.18 -2.82
CA HIS A 19 -0.58 -0.34 -1.84
C HIS A 19 -0.30 -1.81 -1.57
N LYS A 20 -0.53 -2.20 -0.32
CA LYS A 20 -0.60 -3.60 0.10
C LYS A 20 -1.99 -4.17 -0.20
N GLU A 21 -2.07 -5.45 -0.52
CA GLU A 21 -3.34 -6.16 -0.60
C GLU A 21 -4.20 -5.95 0.66
N GLY A 22 -5.50 -5.73 0.45
CA GLY A 22 -6.45 -5.45 1.53
C GLY A 22 -6.47 -4.01 2.01
N CYS A 23 -5.75 -3.08 1.36
CA CYS A 23 -5.89 -1.66 1.64
C CYS A 23 -7.36 -1.19 1.48
N CYS A 24 -7.89 -0.43 2.45
CA CYS A 24 -9.25 0.12 2.37
C CYS A 24 -9.44 1.10 1.19
N PHE A 25 -8.34 1.69 0.71
CA PHE A 25 -8.32 2.66 -0.40
C PHE A 25 -7.70 2.05 -1.65
N MET A 26 -8.01 0.78 -1.91
CA MET A 26 -7.38 0.07 -2.99
C MET A 26 -7.79 0.64 -4.36
N PRO A 27 -6.85 1.12 -5.21
CA PRO A 27 -7.18 1.68 -6.51
C PRO A 27 -7.83 0.65 -7.44
N MET A 28 -8.77 1.13 -8.25
CA MET A 28 -9.39 0.33 -9.33
C MET A 28 -8.39 0.04 -10.46
N SER A 29 -7.69 1.07 -10.93
CA SER A 29 -6.63 0.92 -11.94
C SER A 29 -5.30 0.69 -11.25
N ARG A 30 -4.81 -0.54 -11.28
CA ARG A 30 -3.60 -0.95 -10.57
C ARG A 30 -2.81 -2.01 -11.31
N THR A 31 -1.51 -2.02 -11.09
CA THR A 31 -0.59 -3.04 -11.62
C THR A 31 -0.02 -3.85 -10.48
N PHE A 32 -0.02 -5.18 -10.62
CA PHE A 32 0.60 -6.08 -9.64
C PHE A 32 2.12 -5.97 -9.71
N LEU A 33 2.75 -5.75 -8.56
CA LEU A 33 4.20 -5.58 -8.45
C LEU A 33 4.91 -6.87 -8.03
N GLY A 34 4.24 -7.71 -7.23
CA GLY A 34 4.83 -8.92 -6.67
C GLY A 34 4.44 -9.18 -5.23
N TYR A 35 5.08 -10.21 -4.66
CA TYR A 35 4.95 -10.62 -3.27
C TYR A 35 6.23 -10.26 -2.52
N PHE A 36 6.15 -9.32 -1.59
CA PHE A 36 7.31 -8.75 -0.90
C PHE A 36 7.17 -8.83 0.61
N ASP A 37 8.29 -8.85 1.32
CA ASP A 37 8.34 -8.81 2.79
C ASP A 37 7.94 -7.46 3.37
N ASN A 38 8.31 -6.40 2.66
CA ASN A 38 8.17 -5.02 3.08
C ASN A 38 7.71 -4.15 1.90
N VAL A 39 7.24 -2.94 2.20
CA VAL A 39 6.70 -2.03 1.19
C VAL A 39 7.81 -1.29 0.42
N GLU A 40 8.98 -1.15 1.02
CA GLU A 40 10.14 -0.48 0.42
C GLU A 40 10.61 -1.21 -0.84
N ASP A 41 10.65 -2.54 -0.81
CA ASP A 41 11.01 -3.36 -1.96
C ASP A 41 9.94 -3.31 -3.06
N ALA A 42 8.66 -3.28 -2.67
CA ALA A 42 7.57 -3.05 -3.62
C ALA A 42 7.66 -1.65 -4.28
N VAL A 43 8.02 -0.61 -3.53
CA VAL A 43 8.22 0.74 -4.07
C VAL A 43 9.43 0.80 -5.00
N LYS A 44 10.51 0.07 -4.71
CA LYS A 44 11.65 -0.04 -5.64
C LYS A 44 11.23 -0.69 -6.96
N GLU A 45 10.41 -1.75 -6.90
CA GLU A 45 9.88 -2.39 -8.12
C GLU A 45 8.95 -1.43 -8.89
N ALA A 46 8.05 -0.72 -8.20
CA ALA A 46 7.17 0.28 -8.81
C ALA A 46 7.96 1.37 -9.55
N ARG A 47 9.12 1.78 -9.01
CA ARG A 47 9.98 2.79 -9.64
C ARG A 47 10.54 2.39 -11.00
N ARG A 48 10.53 1.09 -11.35
CA ARG A 48 10.92 0.61 -12.68
C ARG A 48 9.91 0.96 -13.76
N TYR A 49 8.64 1.15 -13.37
CA TYR A 49 7.54 1.54 -14.27
C TYR A 49 7.30 3.05 -14.25
N HIS A 50 7.50 3.69 -13.09
CA HIS A 50 7.20 5.10 -12.89
C HIS A 50 8.29 5.82 -12.10
N GLY A 51 8.79 6.95 -12.60
CA GLY A 51 9.91 7.67 -11.96
C GLY A 51 9.64 8.14 -10.53
N HIS A 52 8.40 8.47 -10.18
CA HIS A 52 8.03 8.97 -8.84
C HIS A 52 6.98 8.08 -8.18
N CYS A 53 7.41 7.23 -7.25
CA CYS A 53 6.55 6.33 -6.46
C CYS A 53 6.75 6.51 -4.96
N ARG A 54 5.66 6.34 -4.20
CA ARG A 54 5.65 6.36 -2.72
C ARG A 54 4.70 5.29 -2.17
N THR A 55 4.81 4.97 -0.90
CA THR A 55 3.82 4.10 -0.23
C THR A 55 2.52 4.88 0.01
N CYS A 56 1.38 4.21 -0.13
CA CYS A 56 0.10 4.73 0.33
C CYS A 56 0.16 4.97 1.84
N ILE A 57 -0.32 6.13 2.30
CA ILE A 57 -0.25 6.52 3.72
C ILE A 57 -0.96 5.51 4.65
N TYR A 58 -2.04 4.88 4.17
CA TYR A 58 -2.78 3.85 4.90
C TYR A 58 -2.13 2.46 4.84
N CYS A 59 -1.18 2.26 3.92
CA CYS A 59 -0.37 1.04 3.83
C CYS A 59 0.97 1.17 4.57
N SER A 60 1.34 2.38 4.96
CA SER A 60 2.51 2.61 5.81
C SER A 60 2.33 1.91 7.15
N THR A 61 3.45 1.36 7.65
CA THR A 61 3.57 0.42 8.77
C THR A 61 2.83 0.88 10.04
N GLU A 62 2.77 2.19 10.26
CA GLU A 62 2.10 2.83 11.40
C GLU A 62 0.57 2.67 11.39
N TYR A 63 -0.08 2.78 10.22
CA TYR A 63 -1.55 2.82 10.13
C TYR A 63 -2.19 1.43 10.13
N HIS A 64 -1.53 0.44 9.53
CA HIS A 64 -2.05 -0.92 9.47
C HIS A 64 -2.09 -1.59 10.85
N GLN A 65 -1.15 -1.23 11.73
CA GLN A 65 -1.07 -1.75 13.09
C GLN A 65 -2.17 -1.17 13.98
N ALA A 66 -2.49 0.12 13.81
CA ALA A 66 -3.54 0.81 14.54
C ALA A 66 -4.95 0.22 14.27
N LEU A 67 -5.29 -0.11 13.01
CA LEU A 67 -6.60 -0.69 12.69
C LEU A 67 -6.79 -2.10 13.28
N TYR A 68 -5.72 -2.90 13.38
CA TYR A 68 -5.79 -4.25 13.97
C TYR A 68 -5.96 -4.23 15.49
N THR A 69 -5.41 -3.23 16.20
CA THR A 69 -5.61 -3.08 17.65
C THR A 69 -7.03 -2.61 17.99
N PHE A 70 -7.63 -1.72 17.20
CA PHE A 70 -9.03 -1.28 17.42
C PHE A 70 -10.05 -2.43 17.24
N HIS A 71 -9.85 -3.33 16.26
CA HIS A 71 -10.77 -4.46 16.07
C HIS A 71 -10.62 -5.59 17.12
N ARG A 72 -9.52 -5.66 17.88
CA ARG A 72 -9.36 -6.65 18.96
C ARG A 72 -9.99 -6.23 20.29
N HIS A 73 -10.15 -4.94 20.54
CA HIS A 73 -10.83 -4.44 21.75
C HIS A 73 -12.36 -4.43 21.63
N SER A 74 -12.93 -4.46 20.43
CA SER A 74 -14.39 -4.50 20.21
C SER A 74 -15.04 -5.88 20.39
N LYS A 75 -14.27 -6.95 20.67
CA LYS A 75 -14.80 -8.31 20.94
C LYS A 75 -14.67 -8.75 22.40
N ARG A 76 -14.42 -7.82 23.32
CA ARG A 76 -14.50 -8.03 24.77
C ARG A 76 -15.46 -7.01 25.38
N SER A 77 -16.76 -7.22 25.15
CA SER A 77 -17.86 -6.65 25.92
C SER A 77 -18.94 -7.71 26.04
#